data_AF-A0A1C4ZBR1-F1
#
_entry.id   AF-A0A1C4ZBR1-F1
#
_cell.length_a   1.000
_cell.length_b   1.000
_cell.length_c   1.000
_cell.angle_alpha   90.00
_cell.angle_beta   90.00
_cell.angle_gamma   90.00
#
_symmetry.space_group_name_H-M   'P 1'
#
loop_
_entity.id
_entity.type
_entity.pdbx_description
1 polymer ?
#
loop_
_entity_poly.entity_id
_entity_poly.type
_entity_poly.pdbx_seq_one_letter_code
_entity_poly.pdbx_strand_id
1 'polypeptide(L)'
;MTPLDPHLGAASNPTPDPVELAHLAIRWVRWVARHRQPANPIGDGSGRHAGHHQPADVWFLAGTFGGSVHRRCVVPAGRPLFFPALYWSEVGRTTEPAEALEGATAHAQLDGVAIALREVGSAQSFPVSGFFNNVVTVWPWPRPVSCWGLWALVPPPAPGQHELSFGGSDGGRFWVEAQYQIDVR
;
A
#
# COMPACT_ATOMS: atom_id res chain seq x y z
N MET A 1 -30.55 5.94 -42.07
CA MET A 1 -29.41 6.46 -41.30
C MET A 1 -29.88 6.61 -39.86
N THR A 2 -29.59 5.61 -39.03
CA THR A 2 -29.91 5.62 -37.60
C THR A 2 -28.72 6.26 -36.88
N PRO A 3 -28.90 7.25 -35.99
CA PRO A 3 -27.79 7.82 -35.26
C PRO A 3 -27.24 6.79 -34.25
N LEU A 4 -25.91 6.68 -34.19
CA LEU A 4 -25.18 5.90 -33.19
C LEU A 4 -25.30 6.59 -31.83
N ASP A 5 -25.76 5.85 -30.82
CA ASP A 5 -25.71 6.25 -29.42
C ASP A 5 -24.26 6.43 -28.94
N PRO A 6 -23.89 7.56 -28.31
CA PRO A 6 -22.53 7.83 -27.84
C PRO A 6 -22.22 7.27 -26.44
N HIS A 7 -23.07 6.41 -25.87
CA HIS A 7 -22.83 5.84 -24.54
C HIS A 7 -22.12 4.49 -24.63
N LEU A 8 -20.86 4.52 -25.10
CA LEU A 8 -19.90 3.47 -24.73
C LEU A 8 -19.67 3.61 -23.22
N GLY A 9 -20.39 2.80 -22.45
CA GLY A 9 -20.32 2.77 -21.00
C GLY A 9 -18.87 2.62 -20.56
N ALA A 10 -18.41 3.56 -19.73
CA ALA A 10 -17.23 3.33 -18.92
C ALA A 10 -17.50 2.06 -18.13
N ALA A 11 -16.78 0.98 -18.45
CA ALA A 11 -16.79 -0.23 -17.65
C ALA A 11 -16.33 0.19 -16.24
N SER A 12 -17.28 0.27 -15.32
CA SER A 12 -16.99 0.50 -13.91
C SER A 12 -16.29 -0.77 -13.46
N ASN A 13 -14.97 -0.68 -13.24
CA ASN A 13 -14.25 -1.80 -12.65
C ASN A 13 -14.94 -2.18 -11.34
N PRO A 14 -15.23 -3.47 -11.12
CA PRO A 14 -15.86 -3.90 -9.89
C PRO A 14 -15.00 -3.47 -8.71
N THR A 15 -15.66 -2.99 -7.65
CA THR A 15 -14.97 -2.71 -6.39
C THR A 15 -14.30 -4.00 -5.91
N PRO A 16 -13.00 -3.98 -5.56
CA PRO A 16 -12.31 -5.16 -5.05
C PRO A 16 -12.99 -5.73 -3.82
N ASP A 17 -13.03 -7.06 -3.72
CA ASP A 17 -13.58 -7.77 -2.56
C ASP A 17 -12.77 -7.41 -1.29
N PRO A 18 -13.41 -7.04 -0.17
CA PRO A 18 -12.72 -6.85 1.11
C PRO A 18 -11.79 -8.00 1.51
N VAL A 19 -12.14 -9.26 1.19
CA VAL A 19 -11.29 -10.42 1.46
C VAL A 19 -10.00 -10.39 0.63
N GLU A 20 -10.10 -10.02 -0.64
CA GLU A 20 -8.94 -9.85 -1.52
C GLU A 20 -8.01 -8.74 -1.01
N LEU A 21 -8.58 -7.59 -0.62
CA LEU A 21 -7.82 -6.49 -0.04
C LEU A 21 -7.12 -6.88 1.26
N ALA A 22 -7.76 -7.69 2.10
CA ALA A 22 -7.16 -8.19 3.33
C ALA A 22 -5.96 -9.10 3.04
N HIS A 23 -6.07 -9.97 2.02
CA HIS A 23 -4.95 -10.78 1.55
C HIS A 23 -3.80 -9.92 0.99
N LEU A 24 -4.10 -8.87 0.24
CA LEU A 24 -3.09 -7.94 -0.27
C LEU A 24 -2.42 -7.16 0.87
N ALA A 25 -3.16 -6.71 1.88
CA ALA A 25 -2.62 -6.07 3.08
C ALA A 25 -1.62 -7.00 3.79
N ILE A 26 -1.99 -8.25 4.05
CA ILE A 26 -1.11 -9.28 4.64
C ILE A 26 0.17 -9.46 3.81
N ARG A 27 0.04 -9.53 2.48
CA ARG A 27 1.19 -9.66 1.57
C ARG A 27 2.08 -8.43 1.58
N TRP A 28 1.51 -7.24 1.66
CA TRP A 28 2.24 -5.98 1.78
C TRP A 28 3.07 -5.96 3.08
N VAL A 29 2.49 -6.36 4.22
CA VAL A 29 3.23 -6.46 5.50
C VAL A 29 4.42 -7.40 5.38
N ARG A 30 4.21 -8.58 4.77
CA ARG A 30 5.28 -9.56 4.52
C ARG A 30 6.34 -9.01 3.57
N TRP A 31 5.96 -8.25 2.55
CA TRP A 31 6.89 -7.60 1.63
C TRP A 31 7.78 -6.58 2.36
N VAL A 32 7.22 -5.70 3.18
CA VAL A 32 8.01 -4.76 3.99
C VAL A 32 8.97 -5.50 4.92
N ALA A 33 8.49 -6.57 5.57
CA ALA A 33 9.29 -7.37 6.49
C ALA A 33 10.50 -8.07 5.82
N ARG A 34 10.44 -8.31 4.50
CA ARG A 34 11.54 -8.92 3.73
C ARG A 34 12.73 -8.01 3.48
N HIS A 35 12.70 -6.76 3.93
CA HIS A 35 13.80 -5.83 3.74
C HIS A 35 14.69 -5.73 4.99
N ARG A 36 16.01 -5.79 4.76
CA ARG A 36 17.01 -5.45 5.77
C ARG A 36 17.22 -3.94 5.81
N GLN A 37 17.52 -3.40 6.98
CA GLN A 37 17.95 -2.00 7.09
C GLN A 37 19.35 -1.80 6.48
N PRO A 38 19.65 -0.64 5.90
CA PRO A 38 18.77 0.54 5.71
C PRO A 38 17.92 0.49 4.42
N ALA A 39 17.82 -0.67 3.76
CA ALA A 39 17.16 -0.82 2.47
C ALA A 39 15.64 -1.06 2.55
N ASN A 40 15.01 -0.64 3.65
CA ASN A 40 13.57 -0.78 3.80
C ASN A 40 12.81 0.30 3.01
N PRO A 41 11.76 -0.05 2.25
CA PRO A 41 11.05 0.90 1.38
C PRO A 41 10.26 1.97 2.14
N ILE A 42 9.87 1.76 3.40
CA ILE A 42 9.20 2.79 4.23
C ILE A 42 10.22 3.86 4.65
N GLY A 43 11.43 3.45 5.02
CA GLY A 43 12.53 4.35 5.40
C GLY A 43 13.34 4.90 4.22
N ASP A 44 13.08 4.42 3.00
CA ASP A 44 13.78 4.87 1.80
C ASP A 44 13.27 6.25 1.39
N GLY A 45 14.12 7.27 1.50
CA GLY A 45 13.77 8.64 1.11
C GLY A 45 13.71 8.88 -0.40
N SER A 46 14.19 7.96 -1.24
CA SER A 46 14.33 8.20 -2.70
C SER A 46 13.49 7.28 -3.59
N GLY A 47 13.05 6.12 -3.08
CA GLY A 47 12.33 5.10 -3.86
C GLY A 47 13.23 4.10 -4.61
N ARG A 48 14.55 4.18 -4.41
CA ARG A 48 15.52 3.28 -5.08
C ARG A 48 15.32 1.80 -4.72
N HIS A 49 14.75 1.52 -3.54
CA HIS A 49 14.49 0.16 -3.08
C HIS A 49 13.06 -0.31 -3.37
N ALA A 50 12.21 0.52 -4.00
CA ALA A 50 10.81 0.19 -4.24
C ALA A 50 10.64 -1.07 -5.10
N GLY A 51 11.61 -1.39 -5.98
CA GLY A 51 11.56 -2.58 -6.82
C GLY A 51 12.02 -3.89 -6.14
N HIS A 52 12.51 -3.83 -4.91
CA HIS A 52 13.06 -5.01 -4.24
C HIS A 52 11.95 -5.95 -3.75
N HIS A 53 12.17 -7.25 -3.92
CA HIS A 53 11.29 -8.33 -3.43
C HIS A 53 9.82 -8.24 -3.86
N GLN A 54 9.51 -7.48 -4.92
CA GLN A 54 8.15 -7.34 -5.45
C GLN A 54 7.61 -8.68 -5.98
N PRO A 55 6.35 -9.02 -5.73
CA PRO A 55 5.73 -10.15 -6.38
C PRO A 55 5.42 -9.85 -7.86
N ALA A 56 5.07 -10.88 -8.62
CA ALA A 56 4.87 -10.78 -10.07
C ALA A 56 3.50 -10.22 -10.47
N ASP A 57 2.50 -10.35 -9.59
CA ASP A 57 1.08 -10.08 -9.86
C ASP A 57 0.59 -8.71 -9.36
N VAL A 58 1.34 -8.04 -8.49
CA VAL A 58 1.02 -6.72 -7.92
C VAL A 58 2.30 -5.95 -7.64
N TRP A 59 2.24 -4.62 -7.69
CA TRP A 59 3.34 -3.76 -7.27
C TRP A 59 2.99 -3.04 -5.95
N PHE A 60 3.75 -3.33 -4.91
CA PHE A 60 3.58 -2.69 -3.61
C PHE A 60 4.32 -1.35 -3.54
N LEU A 61 3.65 -0.29 -3.06
CA LEU A 61 4.30 0.99 -2.73
C LEU A 61 4.23 1.22 -1.22
N ALA A 62 5.28 1.84 -0.69
CA ALA A 62 5.40 2.11 0.75
C ALA A 62 4.94 3.53 1.10
N GLY A 63 4.33 3.69 2.28
CA GLY A 63 4.19 4.99 2.93
C GLY A 63 5.51 5.46 3.55
N THR A 64 5.42 6.21 4.66
CA THR A 64 6.58 6.68 5.44
C THR A 64 6.34 6.47 6.93
N PHE A 65 7.37 6.60 7.77
CA PHE A 65 7.26 6.54 9.24
C PHE A 65 6.65 7.79 9.88
N GLY A 66 6.29 8.78 9.06
CA GLY A 66 5.81 10.09 9.48
C GLY A 66 6.29 11.16 8.52
N GLY A 67 5.58 12.30 8.50
CA GLY A 67 5.94 13.42 7.64
C GLY A 67 5.73 13.12 6.15
N SER A 68 6.49 13.81 5.29
CA SER A 68 6.39 13.66 3.83
C SER A 68 7.65 13.06 3.21
N VAL A 69 7.49 12.39 2.06
CA VAL A 69 8.59 11.83 1.28
C VAL A 69 8.30 11.91 -0.22
N HIS A 70 9.34 12.19 -1.01
CA HIS A 70 9.26 12.20 -2.49
C HIS A 70 10.13 11.09 -3.05
N ARG A 71 9.55 10.20 -3.84
CA ARG A 71 10.21 9.01 -4.36
C ARG A 71 10.09 8.92 -5.87
N ARG A 72 11.01 8.20 -6.48
CA ARG A 72 10.93 7.78 -7.89
C ARG A 72 11.15 6.29 -8.00
N CYS A 73 10.33 5.62 -8.79
CA CYS A 73 10.51 4.20 -9.10
C CYS A 73 10.07 3.85 -10.52
N VAL A 74 10.50 2.67 -10.97
CA VAL A 74 10.08 2.06 -12.22
C VAL A 74 9.17 0.89 -11.90
N VAL A 75 7.99 0.86 -12.52
CA VAL A 75 6.99 -0.19 -12.33
C VAL A 75 6.76 -0.90 -13.67
N PRO A 76 6.86 -2.24 -13.72
CA PRO A 76 6.57 -2.91 -14.96
C PRO A 76 5.09 -2.82 -15.36
N ALA A 77 4.85 -2.56 -16.65
CA ALA A 77 3.50 -2.43 -17.20
C ALA A 77 2.63 -3.65 -16.91
N GLY A 78 1.32 -3.43 -16.79
CA GLY A 78 0.34 -4.50 -16.55
C GLY A 78 0.22 -4.96 -15.10
N ARG A 79 0.96 -4.34 -14.15
CA ARG A 79 0.81 -4.63 -12.72
C ARG A 79 -0.08 -3.61 -12.00
N PRO A 80 -1.10 -4.06 -11.24
CA PRO A 80 -1.85 -3.18 -10.36
C PRO A 80 -0.95 -2.65 -9.25
N LEU A 81 -1.25 -1.44 -8.76
CA LEU A 81 -0.56 -0.83 -7.62
C LEU A 81 -1.36 -1.09 -6.35
N PHE A 82 -0.68 -1.48 -5.27
CA PHE A 82 -1.30 -1.63 -3.95
C PHE A 82 -0.47 -0.95 -2.86
N PHE A 83 -1.11 -0.12 -2.05
CA PHE A 83 -0.43 0.67 -1.03
C PHE A 83 -1.36 1.13 0.10
N PRO A 84 -0.82 1.38 1.30
CA PRO A 84 -1.56 2.02 2.37
C PRO A 84 -1.45 3.54 2.23
N ALA A 85 -2.59 4.23 2.24
CA ALA A 85 -2.62 5.67 2.51
C ALA A 85 -2.32 5.93 4.00
N LEU A 86 -2.81 5.05 4.87
CA LEU A 86 -2.43 4.95 6.28
C LEU A 86 -2.47 3.48 6.71
N TYR A 87 -1.55 3.05 7.56
CA TYR A 87 -1.47 1.67 8.04
C TYR A 87 -0.80 1.61 9.40
N TRP A 88 -1.20 0.62 10.19
CA TRP A 88 -0.42 0.17 11.34
C TRP A 88 -0.56 -1.34 11.56
N SER A 89 0.26 -1.87 12.47
CA SER A 89 0.22 -3.27 12.84
C SER A 89 0.56 -3.50 14.30
N GLU A 90 0.02 -4.58 14.83
CA GLU A 90 0.32 -5.10 16.16
C GLU A 90 1.20 -6.34 16.04
N VAL A 91 2.19 -6.47 16.93
CA VAL A 91 3.18 -7.54 16.88
C VAL A 91 3.21 -8.28 18.21
N GLY A 92 3.06 -9.60 18.16
CA GLY A 92 3.10 -10.45 19.37
C GLY A 92 1.73 -10.77 19.97
N ARG A 93 0.64 -10.18 19.46
CA ARG A 93 -0.74 -10.55 19.83
C ARG A 93 -1.27 -11.60 18.86
N THR A 94 -1.88 -12.66 19.40
CA THR A 94 -2.22 -13.86 18.61
C THR A 94 -3.69 -13.98 18.24
N THR A 95 -4.60 -13.37 19.00
CA THR A 95 -6.05 -13.61 18.85
C THR A 95 -6.84 -12.42 18.32
N GLU A 96 -6.30 -11.20 18.41
CA GLU A 96 -7.06 -10.00 18.06
C GLU A 96 -6.64 -9.44 16.69
N PRO A 97 -7.61 -8.99 15.86
CA PRO A 97 -7.30 -8.12 14.72
C PRO A 97 -6.67 -6.83 15.23
N ALA A 98 -5.90 -6.15 14.38
CA ALA A 98 -5.40 -4.83 14.77
C ALA A 98 -6.58 -3.87 14.90
N GLU A 99 -6.59 -3.09 15.97
CA GLU A 99 -7.67 -2.13 16.21
C GLU A 99 -7.70 -1.05 15.13
N ALA A 100 -8.91 -0.66 14.71
CA ALA A 100 -9.07 0.49 13.83
C ALA A 100 -8.65 1.76 14.56
N LEU A 101 -8.00 2.69 13.86
CA LEU A 101 -7.65 3.99 14.44
C LEU A 101 -8.88 4.91 14.35
N GLU A 102 -9.55 5.12 15.49
CA GLU A 102 -10.66 6.08 15.58
C GLU A 102 -10.19 7.48 15.15
N GLY A 103 -10.96 8.12 14.25
CA GLY A 103 -10.63 9.45 13.72
C GLY A 103 -9.57 9.47 12.62
N ALA A 104 -9.09 8.31 12.17
CA ALA A 104 -8.18 8.25 11.05
C ALA A 104 -8.81 8.78 9.75
N THR A 105 -8.04 9.56 9.01
CA THR A 105 -8.40 10.08 7.70
C THR A 105 -7.29 9.79 6.70
N ALA A 106 -7.64 9.66 5.42
CA ALA A 106 -6.66 9.42 4.38
C ALA A 106 -7.14 9.89 3.01
N HIS A 107 -6.17 10.11 2.12
CA HIS A 107 -6.39 10.50 0.73
C HIS A 107 -5.40 9.78 -0.18
N ALA A 108 -5.78 9.64 -1.45
CA ALA A 108 -4.90 9.16 -2.50
C ALA A 108 -5.37 9.70 -3.85
N GLN A 109 -4.42 9.96 -4.76
CA GLN A 109 -4.69 10.38 -6.13
C GLN A 109 -3.58 9.89 -7.08
N LEU A 110 -3.97 9.55 -8.30
CA LEU A 110 -3.08 9.23 -9.42
C LEU A 110 -3.36 10.21 -10.55
N ASP A 111 -2.34 10.95 -10.99
CA ASP A 111 -2.42 11.98 -12.02
C ASP A 111 -3.53 13.02 -11.74
N GLY A 112 -3.70 13.37 -10.46
CA GLY A 112 -4.74 14.29 -9.99
C GLY A 112 -6.15 13.69 -9.90
N VAL A 113 -6.34 12.43 -10.25
CA VAL A 113 -7.62 11.72 -10.11
C VAL A 113 -7.67 11.01 -8.76
N ALA A 114 -8.68 11.32 -7.95
CA ALA A 114 -8.87 10.71 -6.63
C ALA A 114 -9.03 9.19 -6.73
N ILE A 115 -8.34 8.47 -5.83
CA ILE A 115 -8.42 7.01 -5.69
C ILE A 115 -9.29 6.68 -4.48
N ALA A 116 -10.22 5.73 -4.67
CA ALA A 116 -11.03 5.21 -3.58
C ALA A 116 -10.17 4.42 -2.59
N LEU A 117 -10.29 4.75 -1.30
CA LEU A 117 -9.66 4.02 -0.21
C LEU A 117 -10.67 3.08 0.46
N ARG A 118 -10.15 1.97 0.98
CA ARG A 118 -10.92 0.96 1.70
C ARG A 118 -10.27 0.68 3.05
N GLU A 119 -11.05 0.76 4.10
CA GLU A 119 -10.64 0.34 5.43
C GLU A 119 -10.65 -1.18 5.50
N VAL A 120 -9.48 -1.77 5.73
CA VAL A 120 -9.30 -3.23 5.76
C VAL A 120 -8.26 -3.62 6.79
N GLY A 121 -8.58 -4.66 7.56
CA GLY A 121 -7.66 -5.31 8.47
C GLY A 121 -7.59 -6.83 8.28
N SER A 122 -6.55 -7.43 8.83
CA SER A 122 -6.43 -8.89 8.90
C SER A 122 -7.43 -9.44 9.92
N ALA A 123 -8.25 -10.40 9.52
CA ALA A 123 -9.23 -11.03 10.42
C ALA A 123 -8.58 -11.80 11.59
N GLN A 124 -7.35 -12.28 11.41
CA GLN A 124 -6.57 -12.99 12.42
C GLN A 124 -5.11 -12.58 12.31
N SER A 125 -4.34 -12.83 13.37
CA SER A 125 -2.89 -12.70 13.30
C SER A 125 -2.28 -13.71 12.32
N PHE A 126 -1.19 -13.33 11.67
CA PHE A 126 -0.46 -14.16 10.71
C PHE A 126 1.04 -14.13 11.00
N PRO A 127 1.76 -15.23 10.69
CA PRO A 127 3.20 -15.27 10.90
C PRO A 127 3.91 -14.35 9.90
N VAL A 128 4.79 -13.50 10.42
CA VAL A 128 5.71 -12.67 9.66
C VAL A 128 7.12 -12.96 10.12
N SER A 129 8.00 -13.32 9.19
CA SER A 129 9.43 -13.42 9.43
C SER A 129 10.10 -12.13 8.95
N GLY A 130 11.05 -11.63 9.74
CA GLY A 130 11.86 -10.47 9.37
C GLY A 130 13.34 -10.74 9.58
N PHE A 131 14.03 -9.69 10.01
CA PHE A 131 15.45 -9.70 10.33
C PHE A 131 15.65 -9.00 11.66
N PHE A 132 16.83 -9.17 12.25
CA PHE A 132 17.22 -8.30 13.36
C PHE A 132 17.14 -6.83 12.94
N ASN A 133 16.53 -5.99 13.77
CA ASN A 133 16.25 -4.57 13.50
C ASN A 133 15.30 -4.33 12.30
N ASN A 134 14.43 -5.29 11.97
CA ASN A 134 13.38 -5.10 10.98
C ASN A 134 12.25 -4.20 11.51
N VAL A 135 11.68 -3.36 10.64
CA VAL A 135 10.65 -2.37 11.02
C VAL A 135 9.30 -2.94 11.39
N VAL A 136 9.03 -4.20 11.03
CA VAL A 136 7.79 -4.88 11.40
C VAL A 136 8.01 -5.73 12.64
N THR A 137 8.99 -6.63 12.60
CA THR A 137 9.11 -7.69 13.62
C THR A 137 10.22 -7.48 14.65
N VAL A 138 11.19 -6.60 14.36
CA VAL A 138 12.44 -6.36 15.13
C VAL A 138 13.38 -7.58 15.23
N TRP A 139 12.84 -8.80 15.18
CA TRP A 139 13.52 -10.06 15.40
C TRP A 139 13.51 -10.96 14.16
N PRO A 140 14.49 -11.88 14.01
CA PRO A 140 14.59 -12.75 12.85
C PRO A 140 13.63 -13.95 12.85
N TRP A 141 13.04 -14.32 14.00
CA TRP A 141 12.08 -15.42 14.08
C TRP A 141 10.66 -14.98 13.71
N PRO A 142 9.80 -15.91 13.25
CA PRO A 142 8.39 -15.60 12.99
C PRO A 142 7.70 -15.00 14.21
N ARG A 143 6.99 -13.89 14.02
CA ARG A 143 6.14 -13.24 15.01
C ARG A 143 4.69 -13.22 14.50
N PRO A 144 3.69 -13.41 15.38
CA PRO A 144 2.31 -13.14 15.00
C PRO A 144 2.15 -11.63 14.81
N VAL A 145 1.56 -11.25 13.68
CA VAL A 145 1.26 -9.85 13.34
C VAL A 145 -0.19 -9.77 12.90
N SER A 146 -0.91 -8.76 13.38
CA SER A 146 -2.18 -8.32 12.80
C SER A 146 -2.01 -6.93 12.22
N CYS A 147 -2.81 -6.57 11.22
CA CYS A 147 -2.75 -5.26 10.58
C CYS A 147 -4.11 -4.66 10.31
N TRP A 148 -4.13 -3.33 10.24
CA TRP A 148 -5.26 -2.52 9.81
C TRP A 148 -4.73 -1.34 8.96
N GLY A 149 -5.54 -0.86 8.03
CA GLY A 149 -5.20 0.34 7.27
C GLY A 149 -6.29 0.82 6.33
N LEU A 150 -6.03 1.98 5.73
CA LEU A 150 -6.79 2.58 4.64
C LEU A 150 -6.00 2.33 3.35
N TRP A 151 -6.47 1.37 2.55
CA TRP A 151 -5.73 0.81 1.43
C TRP A 151 -6.30 1.22 0.07
N ALA A 152 -5.43 1.33 -0.91
CA ALA A 152 -5.79 1.48 -2.32
C ALA A 152 -5.33 0.27 -3.12
N LEU A 153 -6.20 -0.23 -3.99
CA LEU A 153 -5.84 -1.09 -5.12
C LEU A 153 -6.17 -0.32 -6.40
N VAL A 154 -5.16 -0.02 -7.19
CA VAL A 154 -5.29 0.71 -8.45
C VAL A 154 -5.08 -0.27 -9.60
N PRO A 155 -5.96 -0.27 -10.62
CA PRO A 155 -5.70 -1.02 -11.85
C PRO A 155 -4.33 -0.68 -12.45
N PRO A 156 -3.75 -1.56 -13.28
CA PRO A 156 -2.47 -1.27 -13.92
C PRO A 156 -2.48 0.08 -14.63
N PRO A 157 -1.59 1.03 -14.26
CA PRO A 157 -1.48 2.27 -15.01
C PRO A 157 -0.98 1.99 -16.43
N ALA A 158 -1.31 2.89 -17.36
CA ALA A 158 -0.80 2.80 -18.72
C ALA A 158 0.75 2.94 -18.73
N PRO A 159 1.46 2.47 -19.77
CA PRO A 159 2.86 2.78 -19.93
C PRO A 159 3.09 4.31 -20.03
N GLY A 160 4.06 4.84 -19.28
CA GLY A 160 4.33 6.28 -19.23
C GLY A 160 4.73 6.78 -17.84
N GLN A 161 4.83 8.11 -17.72
CA GLN A 161 5.11 8.79 -16.46
C GLN A 161 3.80 9.09 -15.73
N HIS A 162 3.77 8.78 -14.43
CA HIS A 162 2.64 9.01 -13.55
C HIS A 162 3.06 9.67 -12.25
N GLU A 163 2.19 10.49 -11.69
CA GLU A 163 2.34 11.06 -10.35
C GLU A 163 1.30 10.45 -9.41
N LEU A 164 1.76 9.74 -8.39
CA LEU A 164 0.92 9.18 -7.34
C LEU A 164 1.20 9.92 -6.03
N SER A 165 0.18 10.42 -5.36
CA SER A 165 0.30 10.91 -3.98
C SER A 165 -0.72 10.24 -3.08
N PHE A 166 -0.31 9.92 -1.86
CA PHE A 166 -1.20 9.35 -0.84
C PHE A 166 -0.69 9.65 0.55
N GLY A 167 -1.62 9.76 1.49
CA GLY A 167 -1.31 10.08 2.86
C GLY A 167 -2.51 9.90 3.77
N GLY A 168 -2.28 10.17 5.06
CA GLY A 168 -3.31 10.10 6.07
C GLY A 168 -2.84 10.55 7.44
N SER A 169 -3.78 10.68 8.36
CA SER A 169 -3.54 11.06 9.75
C SER A 169 -4.31 10.13 10.68
N ASP A 170 -3.79 9.93 11.89
CA ASP A 170 -4.46 9.23 12.98
C ASP A 170 -5.55 10.05 13.68
N GLY A 171 -5.88 11.25 13.19
CA GLY A 171 -6.78 12.19 13.86
C GLY A 171 -6.11 13.00 14.98
N GLY A 172 -4.83 12.74 15.24
CA GLY A 172 -4.02 13.42 16.24
C GLY A 172 -2.82 14.14 15.61
N ARG A 173 -1.63 13.88 16.14
CA ARG A 173 -0.39 14.54 15.68
C ARG A 173 0.37 13.72 14.64
N PHE A 174 0.02 12.44 14.46
CA PHE A 174 0.69 11.60 13.49
C PHE A 174 0.05 11.77 12.12
N TRP A 175 0.91 11.93 11.12
CA TRP A 175 0.50 12.00 9.72
C TRP A 175 1.62 11.51 8.82
N VAL A 176 1.22 11.04 7.66
CA VAL A 176 2.11 10.55 6.60
C VAL A 176 1.67 11.11 5.26
N GLU A 177 2.63 11.37 4.39
CA GLU A 177 2.41 11.75 3.00
C GLU A 177 3.54 11.16 2.15
N ALA A 178 3.18 10.54 1.03
CA ALA A 178 4.13 10.02 0.07
C ALA A 178 3.77 10.48 -1.34
N GLN A 179 4.72 11.10 -2.02
CA GLN A 179 4.66 11.40 -3.44
C GLN A 179 5.59 10.46 -4.21
N TYR A 180 5.09 9.89 -5.30
CA TYR A 180 5.84 9.03 -6.20
C TYR A 180 5.76 9.57 -7.63
N GLN A 181 6.94 9.71 -8.25
CA GLN A 181 7.08 9.73 -9.69
C GLN A 181 7.29 8.29 -10.16
N ILE A 182 6.33 7.77 -10.93
CA ILE A 182 6.32 6.39 -11.39
C ILE A 182 6.55 6.37 -12.90
N ASP A 183 7.60 5.65 -13.32
CA ASP A 183 7.84 5.32 -14.73
C ASP A 183 7.32 3.91 -15.02
N VAL A 184 6.24 3.79 -15.79
CA VAL A 184 5.62 2.51 -16.16
C VAL A 184 6.11 2.06 -17.52
N ARG A 185 6.81 0.92 -17.57
CA ARG A 185 7.40 0.38 -18.83
C ARG A 185 7.67 -1.11 -18.82
#